data_AF-A0A9E3D0B2-F1
#
_entry.id   AF-A0A9E3D0B2-F1
#
_cell.length_a   1.000
_cell.length_b   1.000
_cell.length_c   1.000
_cell.angle_alpha   90.00
_cell.angle_beta   90.00
_cell.angle_gamma   90.00
#
_symmetry.space_group_name_H-M   'P 1'
#
loop_
_entity.id
_entity.type
_entity.pdbx_description
1 polymer ?
#
loop_
_entity_poly.entity_id
_entity_poly.type
_entity_poly.pdbx_seq_one_letter_code
_entity_poly.pdbx_strand_id
1 'polypeptide(L)' 'DRIKDEVKEGEMSKAKAAKLHKEDRQIRQEERDMAAQNGGHITKSEQKVLNQQENKVSKEIGK' A
#
# COMPACT_ATOMS: atom_id res chain seq x y z
N ASP A 1 10.28 1.46 4.98
CA ASP A 1 9.14 0.95 4.19
C ASP A 1 9.09 -0.52 4.51
N ARG A 2 7.98 -1.00 5.09
CA ARG A 2 7.90 -2.33 5.73
C ARG A 2 8.35 -3.45 4.82
N ILE A 3 8.12 -3.30 3.51
CA ILE A 3 8.55 -4.26 2.48
C ILE A 3 10.09 -4.35 2.41
N LYS A 4 10.82 -3.24 2.54
CA LYS A 4 12.29 -3.23 2.46
C LYS A 4 12.94 -3.85 3.69
N ASP A 5 12.32 -3.69 4.85
CA ASP A 5 12.83 -4.19 6.11
C ASP A 5 12.76 -5.73 6.13
N GLU A 6 11.62 -6.32 5.75
CA GLU A 6 11.46 -7.79 5.66
C GLU A 6 12.30 -8.45 4.54
N VAL A 7 12.55 -7.76 3.42
CA VAL A 7 13.49 -8.24 2.39
C VAL A 7 14.92 -8.30 2.94
N LYS A 8 15.31 -7.30 3.73
CA LYS A 8 16.66 -7.22 4.31
C LYS A 8 16.86 -8.29 5.37
N GLU A 9 15.81 -8.63 6.12
CA GLU A 9 15.81 -9.71 7.12
C GLU A 9 15.76 -11.11 6.48
N GLY A 10 15.56 -11.19 5.17
CA GLY A 10 15.54 -12.46 4.42
C GLY A 10 14.20 -13.20 4.51
N GLU A 11 13.21 -12.60 5.17
CA GLU A 11 11.86 -13.13 5.35
C GLU A 11 11.04 -13.03 4.06
N MET A 12 11.53 -12.28 3.06
CA MET A 12 10.81 -12.04 1.80
C MET A 12 11.70 -12.08 0.56
N SER A 13 11.24 -12.79 -0.49
CA SER A 13 11.94 -12.79 -1.78
C SER A 13 11.85 -11.43 -2.49
N LYS A 14 12.90 -11.07 -3.24
CA LYS A 14 12.94 -9.82 -4.04
C LYS A 14 11.75 -9.69 -5.00
N ALA A 15 11.29 -10.80 -5.58
CA ALA A 15 10.14 -10.82 -6.49
C ALA A 15 8.83 -10.50 -5.75
N LYS A 16 8.61 -11.10 -4.56
CA LYS A 16 7.45 -10.81 -3.71
C LYS A 16 7.47 -9.34 -3.28
N ALA A 17 8.62 -8.82 -2.89
CA ALA A 17 8.78 -7.42 -2.53
C ALA A 17 8.48 -6.45 -3.69
N ALA A 18 8.94 -6.77 -4.91
CA ALA A 18 8.65 -5.96 -6.08
C ALA A 18 7.13 -5.90 -6.39
N LYS A 19 6.41 -7.02 -6.21
CA LYS A 19 4.95 -7.06 -6.32
C LYS A 19 4.29 -6.17 -5.27
N LEU A 20 4.70 -6.29 -4.00
CA LEU A 20 4.14 -5.50 -2.91
C LEU A 20 4.40 -3.99 -3.08
N HIS A 21 5.58 -3.60 -3.55
CA HIS A 21 5.87 -2.21 -3.88
C HIS A 21 5.05 -1.67 -5.06
N LYS A 22 4.62 -2.54 -5.98
CA LYS A 22 3.71 -2.14 -7.06
C LYS A 22 2.31 -1.89 -6.51
N GLU A 23 1.84 -2.76 -5.62
CA GLU A 23 0.53 -2.62 -4.96
C GLU A 23 0.49 -1.36 -4.07
N ASP A 24 1.50 -1.14 -3.24
CA ASP A 24 1.60 0.07 -2.40
C ASP A 24 1.57 1.36 -3.26
N ARG A 25 2.32 1.38 -4.36
CA ARG A 25 2.29 2.52 -5.31
C ARG A 25 0.92 2.72 -5.95
N GLN A 26 0.19 1.64 -6.24
CA GLN A 26 -1.16 1.75 -6.79
C GLN A 26 -2.11 2.39 -5.77
N ILE A 27 -2.06 1.97 -4.50
CA ILE A 27 -2.86 2.55 -3.41
C ILE A 27 -2.56 4.04 -3.26
N ARG A 28 -1.28 4.43 -3.30
CA ARG A 28 -0.85 5.84 -3.24
C ARG A 28 -1.33 6.66 -4.43
N GLN A 29 -1.42 6.05 -5.61
CA GLN A 29 -1.99 6.74 -6.77
C GLN A 29 -3.50 6.94 -6.59
N GLU A 30 -4.22 5.92 -6.12
CA GLU A 30 -5.65 6.01 -5.82
C GLU A 30 -5.94 7.08 -4.76
N GLU A 31 -5.12 7.16 -3.69
CA GLU A 31 -5.19 8.22 -2.68
C GLU A 31 -5.08 9.62 -3.31
N ARG A 32 -4.12 9.83 -4.22
CA ARG A 32 -3.94 11.11 -4.91
C ARG A 32 -5.10 11.44 -5.84
N ASP A 33 -5.62 10.45 -6.55
CA ASP A 33 -6.74 10.64 -7.48
C ASP A 33 -8.02 10.99 -6.71
N MET A 34 -8.27 10.33 -5.58
CA MET A 34 -9.38 10.65 -4.67
C MET A 34 -9.18 12.02 -4.03
N ALA A 35 -7.96 12.34 -3.59
CA ALA A 35 -7.66 13.67 -3.05
C ALA A 35 -7.88 14.77 -4.09
N ALA A 36 -7.47 14.55 -5.35
CA ALA A 36 -7.63 15.52 -6.44
C ALA A 36 -9.12 15.81 -6.72
N GLN A 37 -9.99 14.82 -6.60
CA GLN A 37 -11.45 14.99 -6.77
C GLN A 37 -12.10 15.78 -5.64
N ASN A 38 -11.47 15.80 -4.46
CA ASN A 38 -12.00 16.38 -3.23
C ASN A 38 -11.19 17.61 -2.76
N GLY A 39 -10.50 18.30 -3.67
CA GLY A 39 -9.78 19.54 -3.38
C GLY A 39 -8.51 19.38 -2.54
N GLY A 40 -7.88 18.20 -2.58
CA GLY A 40 -6.63 17.88 -1.88
C GLY A 40 -6.82 17.07 -0.59
N HIS A 41 -8.02 16.60 -0.30
CA HIS A 41 -8.33 15.81 0.90
C HIS A 41 -9.09 14.54 0.55
N ILE A 42 -9.05 13.51 1.38
CA ILE A 42 -9.87 12.32 1.20
C ILE A 42 -11.02 12.27 2.21
N THR A 43 -12.14 11.73 1.79
CA THR A 43 -13.31 11.48 2.63
C THR A 43 -13.08 10.29 3.56
N LYS A 44 -13.91 10.16 4.61
CA LYS A 44 -13.85 9.01 5.53
C LYS A 44 -14.14 7.68 4.84
N SER A 45 -15.01 7.67 3.82
CA SER A 45 -15.32 6.48 3.03
C SER A 45 -14.11 6.04 2.20
N GLU A 46 -13.45 6.97 1.52
CA GLU A 46 -12.26 6.70 0.70
C GLU A 46 -11.09 6.24 1.59
N GLN A 47 -10.88 6.90 2.73
CA GLN A 47 -9.91 6.44 3.72
C GLN A 47 -10.18 5.00 4.15
N LYS A 48 -11.44 4.61 4.36
CA LYS A 48 -11.79 3.24 4.73
C LYS A 48 -11.45 2.25 3.61
N VAL A 49 -11.67 2.62 2.35
CA VAL A 49 -11.30 1.80 1.18
C VAL A 49 -9.78 1.64 1.11
N LEU A 50 -9.02 2.74 1.18
CA LEU A 50 -7.55 2.71 1.20
C LEU A 50 -7.02 1.84 2.34
N ASN A 51 -7.53 2.03 3.56
CA ASN A 51 -7.13 1.22 4.71
C ASN A 51 -7.38 -0.27 4.50
N GLN A 52 -8.48 -0.66 3.84
CA GLN A 52 -8.74 -2.06 3.53
C GLN A 52 -7.74 -2.63 2.52
N GLN A 53 -7.32 -1.83 1.55
CA GLN A 53 -6.30 -2.22 0.57
C GLN A 53 -4.92 -2.33 1.23
N GLU A 54 -4.50 -1.33 2.02
CA GLU A 54 -3.22 -1.34 2.76
C GLU A 54 -3.14 -2.50 3.75
N ASN A 55 -4.26 -2.86 4.40
CA ASN A 55 -4.33 -4.01 5.28
C ASN A 55 -4.15 -5.34 4.55
N LYS A 56 -4.57 -5.46 3.29
CA LYS A 56 -4.32 -6.66 2.48
C LYS A 56 -2.83 -6.78 2.17
N VAL A 57 -2.21 -5.70 1.68
CA VAL A 57 -0.76 -5.64 1.44
C VAL A 57 0.02 -5.95 2.71
N SER A 58 -0.37 -5.37 3.84
CA SER A 58 0.25 -5.61 5.15
C SER A 58 0.18 -7.07 5.61
N LYS A 59 -0.87 -7.80 5.25
CA LYS A 59 -1.00 -9.23 5.54
C LYS A 59 -0.18 -10.10 4.59
N GLU A 60 0.12 -9.64 3.39
CA GLU A 60 1.02 -10.33 2.46
C GLU A 60 2.50 -10.16 2.84
N ILE A 61 2.82 -9.03 3.48
CA ILE A 61 4.13 -8.70 4.05
C ILE A 61 4.47 -9.73 5.15
N GLY A 62 3.74 -9.72 6.28
CA GLY A 62 4.02 -10.60 7.43
C GLY A 62 3.64 -12.09 7.30
N LYS A 63 3.67 -12.64 6.07
CA LYS A 63 3.46 -14.06 5.73
C LYS A 63 4.73 -14.67 5.18
#